data_AF-A0A920HLW5-F1
#
_entry.id   AF-A0A920HLW5-F1
#
_cell.length_a   1.000
_cell.length_b   1.000
_cell.length_c   1.000
_cell.angle_alpha   90.00
_cell.angle_beta   90.00
_cell.angle_gamma   90.00
#
_symmetry.space_group_name_H-M   'P 1'
#
loop_
_entity.id
_entity.type
_entity.pdbx_description
1 polymer ?
#
loop_
_entity_poly.entity_id
_entity_poly.type
_entity_poly.pdbx_seq_one_letter_code
_entity_poly.pdbx_strand_id
1 'polypeptide(L)' 'MGIHTGDSITVAPAMTLSDTTYQRMRDMAIKMMKSIGDFAGGCNVQFAVSPDEKEDIIAIEINPRVSRSSALASKPPGIQ' A
#
# COMPACT_ATOMS: atom_id res chain seq x y z
N MET A 1 -9.00 17.73 0.13
CA MET A 1 -7.88 17.77 -0.84
C MET A 1 -6.77 16.89 -0.31
N GLY A 2 -6.31 15.92 -1.09
CA GLY A 2 -5.16 15.07 -0.73
C GLY A 2 -3.84 15.63 -1.28
N ILE A 3 -2.72 15.15 -0.77
CA ILE A 3 -1.37 15.40 -1.32
C ILE A 3 -0.95 14.14 -2.08
N HIS A 4 -0.34 14.30 -3.26
CA HIS A 4 0.10 13.14 -4.05
C HIS A 4 1.19 12.36 -3.30
N THR A 5 1.16 11.03 -3.40
CA THR A 5 2.07 10.13 -2.67
C THR A 5 3.54 10.40 -3.00
N GLY A 6 3.83 10.86 -4.22
CA GLY A 6 5.19 11.25 -4.64
C GLY A 6 5.72 12.55 -4.03
N ASP A 7 4.84 13.40 -3.50
CA ASP A 7 5.18 14.69 -2.87
C ASP A 7 5.03 14.63 -1.34
N SER A 8 4.65 13.46 -0.81
CA SER A 8 4.41 13.24 0.61
C SER A 8 5.66 12.71 1.30
N ILE A 9 5.82 13.03 2.58
CA ILE A 9 6.75 12.30 3.45
C ILE A 9 6.10 10.95 3.78
N THR A 10 6.81 9.86 3.48
CA THR A 10 6.32 8.49 3.72
C THR A 10 7.27 7.74 4.64
N VAL A 11 6.71 6.91 5.53
CA VAL A 11 7.47 6.05 6.44
C VAL A 11 7.15 4.58 6.19
N ALA A 12 8.08 3.70 6.53
CA ALA A 12 7.90 2.25 6.52
C ALA A 12 8.48 1.63 7.80
N PRO A 13 7.81 0.66 8.45
CA PRO A 13 6.49 0.09 8.11
C PRO A 13 5.33 1.04 8.48
N ALA A 14 4.09 0.58 8.29
CA ALA A 14 2.90 1.28 8.79
C ALA A 14 2.96 1.39 10.33
N MET A 15 2.67 2.58 10.86
CA MET A 15 2.89 2.89 12.29
C MET A 15 1.61 2.95 13.12
N THR A 16 0.47 3.26 12.50
CA THR A 16 -0.77 3.63 13.22
C THR A 16 -1.98 2.79 12.87
N LEU A 17 -1.79 1.69 12.13
CA LEU A 17 -2.88 0.77 11.79
C LEU A 17 -3.00 -0.31 12.87
N SER A 18 -4.23 -0.67 13.22
CA SER A 18 -4.46 -1.92 13.96
C SER A 18 -4.02 -3.14 13.13
N ASP A 19 -3.63 -4.23 13.80
CA ASP A 19 -3.25 -5.46 13.09
C ASP A 19 -4.42 -5.99 12.25
N THR A 20 -5.65 -5.96 12.78
CA THR A 20 -6.86 -6.38 12.04
C THR A 20 -7.01 -5.62 10.73
N THR A 21 -6.85 -4.29 10.76
CA THR A 21 -6.95 -3.44 9.57
C THR A 21 -5.78 -3.68 8.61
N TYR A 22 -4.57 -3.90 9.15
CA TYR A 22 -3.42 -4.29 8.34
C TYR A 22 -3.65 -5.60 7.59
N GLN A 23 -4.19 -6.63 8.25
CA GLN A 23 -4.53 -7.90 7.60
C GLN A 23 -5.63 -7.73 6.54
N ARG A 24 -6.67 -6.93 6.81
CA ARG A 24 -7.72 -6.61 5.81
C ARG A 24 -7.14 -5.90 4.59
N MET A 25 -6.26 -4.92 4.80
CA MET A 25 -5.57 -4.22 3.71
C MET A 25 -4.72 -5.18 2.87
N ARG A 26 -4.00 -6.12 3.51
CA ARG A 26 -3.22 -7.17 2.83
C ARG A 26 -4.10 -8.04 1.95
N ASP A 27 -5.22 -8.53 2.48
CA ASP A 27 -6.14 -9.41 1.75
C ASP A 27 -6.79 -8.68 0.57
N MET A 28 -7.16 -7.41 0.75
CA MET A 28 -7.66 -6.55 -0.33
C MET A 28 -6.61 -6.34 -1.43
N ALA A 29 -5.35 -6.10 -1.07
CA ALA A 29 -4.27 -5.93 -2.04
C ALA A 29 -4.06 -7.20 -2.89
N ILE A 30 -4.08 -8.37 -2.26
CA ILE A 30 -3.98 -9.66 -2.97
C ILE A 30 -5.19 -9.86 -3.89
N LYS A 31 -6.40 -9.53 -3.44
CA LYS A 31 -7.62 -9.63 -4.25
C LYS A 31 -7.56 -8.71 -5.48
N MET A 32 -7.13 -7.47 -5.30
CA MET A 32 -6.97 -6.50 -6.39
C MET A 32 -5.93 -6.99 -7.40
N MET A 33 -4.78 -7.47 -6.93
CA MET A 33 -3.73 -8.05 -7.78
C MET A 33 -4.23 -9.26 -8.58
N LYS A 34 -5.05 -10.13 -7.99
CA LYS A 34 -5.64 -11.27 -8.72
C LYS A 34 -6.71 -10.87 -9.74
N SER A 35 -7.39 -9.73 -9.51
CA SER A 35 -8.48 -9.27 -10.38
C SER A 35 -8.01 -8.61 -11.68
N ILE A 36 -6.77 -8.12 -11.74
CA ILE A 36 -6.21 -7.44 -12.92
C ILE A 36 -5.70 -8.42 -13.99
N GLY A 37 -5.67 -9.73 -13.71
CA GLY A 37 -5.24 -10.79 -14.62
C GLY A 37 -3.97 -11.52 -14.16
N ASP A 38 -3.52 -12.47 -14.97
CA ASP A 38 -2.28 -13.20 -14.73
C ASP A 38 -1.07 -12.32 -15.05
N PHE A 39 -0.32 -11.94 -14.01
CA PHE A 39 0.91 -11.16 -14.15
C PHE A 39 2.01 -11.72 -13.25
N ALA A 40 3.18 -11.95 -13.85
CA ALA A 40 4.37 -12.45 -13.17
C ALA A 40 5.30 -11.30 -12.72
N GLY A 41 4.78 -10.38 -11.90
CA GLY A 41 5.58 -9.25 -11.39
C GLY A 41 4.94 -8.49 -10.24
N GLY A 42 5.68 -7.55 -9.66
CA GLY A 42 5.21 -6.73 -8.55
C GLY A 42 4.24 -5.63 -8.99
N CYS A 43 3.26 -5.31 -8.13
CA CYS A 43 2.39 -4.15 -8.28
C CYS A 43 2.41 -3.29 -7.02
N ASN A 44 2.06 -2.01 -7.17
CA ASN A 44 1.81 -1.13 -6.04
C ASN A 44 0.31 -0.85 -5.93
N VAL A 45 -0.26 -1.09 -4.74
CA VAL A 45 -1.67 -0.82 -4.45
C VAL A 45 -1.73 0.30 -3.42
N GLN A 46 -2.61 1.28 -3.66
CA GLN A 46 -2.77 2.43 -2.77
C GLN A 46 -4.16 2.42 -2.13
N PHE A 47 -4.20 2.67 -0.83
CA PHE A 47 -5.41 2.71 -0.02
C PHE A 47 -5.52 4.02 0.76
N ALA A 48 -6.75 4.43 1.05
CA ALA A 48 -7.06 5.39 2.09
C ALA A 48 -7.73 4.64 3.26
N VAL A 49 -7.38 5.00 4.50
CA VAL A 49 -7.97 4.44 5.71
C VAL A 49 -8.53 5.60 6.54
N SER A 50 -9.75 5.47 7.08
CA SER A 50 -10.29 6.48 8.01
C SER A 50 -9.44 6.54 9.29
N PRO A 51 -9.21 7.74 9.86
CA PRO A 51 -8.41 7.88 11.07
C PRO A 51 -9.20 7.62 12.36
N ASP A 52 -10.48 7.27 12.26
CA ASP A 52 -11.33 6.95 13.40
C ASP A 52 -11.25 5.45 13.76
N GLU A 53 -11.87 5.07 14.87
CA GLU A 53 -11.83 3.68 15.38
C GLU A 53 -12.42 2.64 14.41
N LYS A 54 -13.13 3.08 13.37
CA LYS A 54 -13.72 2.16 12.37
C LYS A 54 -12.68 1.70 11.35
N GLU A 55 -11.63 2.49 11.11
CA GLU A 55 -10.56 2.23 10.13
C GLU A 55 -11.10 1.73 8.77
N ASP A 56 -12.11 2.43 8.23
CA ASP A 56 -12.73 2.10 6.95
C ASP A 56 -11.72 2.24 5.82
N ILE A 57 -11.54 1.16 5.03
CA ILE A 57 -10.52 1.06 3.98
C ILE A 57 -11.17 1.27 2.60
N ILE A 58 -10.60 2.18 1.82
CA ILE A 58 -10.99 2.43 0.42
C ILE A 58 -9.77 2.24 -0.49
N ALA A 59 -9.94 1.47 -1.56
CA ALA A 59 -8.93 1.34 -2.60
C ALA A 59 -8.91 2.60 -3.48
N ILE A 60 -7.71 3.17 -3.69
CA ILE A 60 -7.51 4.35 -4.55
C ILE A 60 -7.16 3.90 -5.97
N GLU A 61 -6.08 3.13 -6.10
CA GLU A 61 -5.58 2.67 -7.40
C GLU A 61 -4.66 1.44 -7.26
N ILE A 62 -4.43 0.78 -8.40
CA ILE A 62 -3.42 -0.25 -8.57
C ILE A 62 -2.52 0.11 -9.75
N ASN A 63 -1.22 0.03 -9.53
CA ASN A 63 -0.18 0.20 -10.54
C ASN A 63 0.43 -1.18 -10.84
N PRO A 64 0.04 -1.88 -11.91
CA PRO A 64 0.53 -3.22 -12.26
C PRO A 64 1.93 -3.17 -12.90
N ARG A 65 2.87 -2.53 -12.20
CA ARG A 65 4.27 -2.35 -12.59
C ARG A 65 5.10 -1.99 -11.36
N VAL A 66 6.41 -2.06 -11.51
CA VAL A 66 7.34 -1.44 -10.55
C VAL A 66 7.07 0.07 -10.47
N SER A 67 7.10 0.62 -9.25
CA SER A 67 6.90 2.05 -9.00
C SER A 67 8.07 2.64 -8.19
N ARG A 68 8.13 3.98 -8.08
CA ARG A 68 9.08 4.66 -7.18
C ARG A 68 8.94 4.17 -5.73
N SER A 69 7.71 3.89 -5.30
CA SER A 69 7.42 3.30 -3.99
C SER A 69 7.95 1.87 -3.86
N SER A 70 7.95 1.08 -4.95
CA SER A 70 8.61 -0.24 -4.96
C SER A 70 10.12 -0.14 -4.76
N ALA A 71 10.78 0.87 -5.36
CA ALA A 71 12.20 1.12 -5.17
C ALA A 71 12.52 1.54 -3.72
N LEU A 72 11.68 2.40 -3.13
CA LEU A 72 11.81 2.78 -1.71
C LEU A 72 11.62 1.57 -0.79
N ALA A 73 10.61 0.73 -1.04
CA ALA A 73 10.37 -0.50 -0.26
C ALA A 73 11.49 -1.54 -0.43
N SER A 74 12.14 -1.60 -1.60
CA SER A 74 13.28 -2.49 -1.85
C SER A 74 14.58 -2.05 -1.17
N LYS A 75 14.61 -0.84 -0.58
CA LYS A 75 15.74 -0.38 0.21
C LYS A 75 15.44 -0.72 1.68
N PRO A 76 16.01 -1.82 2.22
CA PRO A 76 15.71 -2.23 3.58
C PRO A 76 16.07 -1.12 4.57
N PRO A 77 15.35 -0.98 5.69
CA PRO A 77 15.82 -0.19 6.81
C PRO A 77 17.11 -0.84 7.33
N GLY A 78 18.26 -0.36 6.86
CA GLY A 78 19.60 -0.68 7.38
C GLY A 78 19.92 -2.17 7.54
N ILE A 79 20.42 -2.81 6.48
CA ILE A 79 21.50 -3.78 6.66
C ILE A 79 22.72 -3.12 6.01
N GLN A 80 23.65 -2.66 6.86
CA GLN A 80 25.01 -2.36 6.44
C GLN A 80 25.78 -3.68 6.33
#